data_AF-A0A3A0ATF6-F1
#
_entry.id   AF-A0A3A0ATF6-F1
#
_cell.length_a   1.000
_cell.length_b   1.000
_cell.length_c   1.000
_cell.angle_alpha   90.00
_cell.angle_beta   90.00
_cell.angle_gamma   90.00
#
_symmetry.space_group_name_H-M   'P 1'
#
loop_
_entity.id
_entity.type
_entity.pdbx_description
1 polymer ?
#
loop_
_entity_poly.entity_id
_entity_poly.type
_entity_poly.pdbx_seq_one_letter_code
_entity_poly.pdbx_strand_id
1 'polypeptide(L)' 'MADSSLARAVAIVGVGAILPDAPNAPAFWQNICAKRSSIAEVPPERWSIDAYYDPDPAAPDKTY' A
#
# COMPACT_ATOMS: atom_id res chain seq x y z
N MET A 1 -35.83 17.20 -17.12
CA MET A 1 -35.59 15.76 -17.37
C MET A 1 -34.43 15.37 -16.48
N ALA A 2 -34.65 14.52 -15.45
CA ALA A 2 -33.59 14.17 -14.51
C ALA A 2 -32.55 13.28 -15.21
N ASP A 3 -31.27 13.55 -14.96
CA ASP A 3 -30.16 12.80 -15.52
C ASP A 3 -30.23 11.33 -15.05
N SER A 4 -30.38 10.42 -16.02
CA SER A 4 -30.41 8.96 -15.78
C SER A 4 -29.13 8.44 -15.13
N SER A 5 -28.01 9.17 -15.21
CA SER A 5 -26.75 8.78 -14.58
C SER A 5 -26.85 8.85 -13.04
N LEU A 6 -27.57 9.85 -12.51
CA LEU A 6 -27.77 10.04 -11.06
C LEU A 6 -28.57 8.89 -10.45
N ALA A 7 -29.49 8.28 -11.21
CA ALA A 7 -30.29 7.15 -10.75
C ALA A 7 -29.45 5.90 -10.41
N ARG A 8 -28.19 5.84 -10.87
CA ARG A 8 -27.24 4.75 -10.57
C ARG A 8 -26.00 5.23 -9.82
N ALA A 9 -25.97 6.49 -9.39
CA ALA A 9 -24.83 7.03 -8.67
C ALA A 9 -24.74 6.40 -7.28
N VAL A 10 -23.52 6.06 -6.88
CA VAL A 10 -23.22 5.54 -5.54
C VAL A 10 -22.31 6.54 -4.85
N ALA A 11 -22.73 7.04 -3.69
CA ALA A 11 -21.94 7.96 -2.89
C ALA A 11 -20.95 7.21 -2.00
N ILE A 12 -19.69 7.65 -2.00
CA ILE A 12 -18.71 7.27 -1.00
C ILE A 12 -18.87 8.24 0.17
N VAL A 13 -19.44 7.76 1.29
CA VAL A 13 -19.74 8.59 2.47
C VAL A 13 -18.66 8.54 3.55
N GLY A 14 -17.62 7.72 3.36
CA GLY A 14 -16.50 7.60 4.28
C GLY A 14 -15.36 6.76 3.69
N VAL A 15 -14.16 6.94 4.23
CA VAL A 15 -12.96 6.20 3.83
C VAL A 15 -12.06 5.94 5.05
N GLY A 16 -11.44 4.77 5.11
CA GLY A 16 -10.42 4.39 6.07
C GLY A 16 -9.28 3.66 5.37
N ALA A 17 -8.05 3.86 5.85
CA ALA A 17 -6.87 3.24 5.28
C ALA A 17 -5.78 3.08 6.35
N ILE A 18 -5.08 1.95 6.34
CA ILE A 18 -3.81 1.74 7.05
C ILE A 18 -2.84 1.22 6.01
N LEU A 19 -1.83 2.01 5.68
CA LEU A 19 -0.89 1.80 4.59
C LEU A 19 0.54 2.14 5.04
N PRO A 20 1.58 1.77 4.27
CA PRO A 20 2.96 2.11 4.62
C PRO A 20 3.14 3.61 4.87
N ASP A 21 3.64 3.93 6.07
CA ASP A 21 3.84 5.29 6.59
C ASP A 21 2.56 6.15 6.65
N ALA A 22 1.38 5.52 6.66
CA ALA A 22 0.08 6.18 6.72
C ALA A 22 -0.89 5.42 7.63
N PRO A 23 -1.00 5.79 8.92
CA PRO A 23 -1.88 5.10 9.87
C PRO A 23 -3.37 5.44 9.67
N ASN A 24 -3.71 6.36 8.77
CA ASN A 24 -5.08 6.77 8.47
C ASN A 24 -5.18 7.36 7.05
N ALA A 25 -6.41 7.53 6.55
CA ALA A 25 -6.67 8.06 5.21
C ALA A 25 -6.11 9.49 4.97
N PRO A 26 -6.21 10.44 5.94
CA PRO A 26 -5.57 11.74 5.79
C PRO A 26 -4.04 11.67 5.62
N ALA A 27 -3.35 10.85 6.42
CA ALA A 27 -1.90 10.66 6.29
C ALA A 27 -1.53 10.05 4.94
N PHE A 28 -2.32 9.09 4.45
CA PHE A 28 -2.10 8.53 3.12
C PHE A 28 -2.26 9.57 2.01
N TRP A 29 -3.30 10.42 2.10
CA TRP A 29 -3.51 11.50 1.14
C TRP A 29 -2.35 12.51 1.12
N GLN A 30 -1.82 12.86 2.30
CA GLN A 30 -0.63 13.71 2.42
C GLN A 30 0.59 13.07 1.76
N ASN A 31 0.83 11.77 1.96
CA ASN A 31 1.93 11.04 1.34
C ASN A 31 1.85 11.07 -0.19
N ILE A 32 0.65 10.87 -0.76
CA ILE A 32 0.42 10.96 -2.21
C ILE A 32 0.74 12.36 -2.72
N CYS A 33 0.18 13.40 -2.09
CA CYS A 33 0.39 14.79 -2.50
C CYS A 33 1.88 15.19 -2.44
N ALA A 34 2.58 14.70 -1.43
CA ALA A 34 4.01 14.92 -1.24
C ALA A 34 4.91 14.05 -2.13
N LYS A 35 4.34 13.13 -2.94
CA LYS A 35 5.07 12.14 -3.75
C LYS A 35 6.06 11.32 -2.92
N ARG A 36 5.68 10.98 -1.69
CA ARG A 36 6.53 10.25 -0.76
C ARG A 36 6.71 8.80 -1.22
N SER A 37 7.95 8.31 -1.24
CA SER A 37 8.22 6.87 -1.35
C SER A 37 8.08 6.22 0.03
N SER A 38 7.19 5.23 0.14
CA SER A 38 7.02 4.41 1.37
C SER A 38 7.56 2.99 1.21
N ILE A 39 8.39 2.74 0.20
CA ILE A 39 9.09 1.46 0.03
C ILE A 39 10.27 1.44 1.00
N ALA A 40 10.39 0.36 1.77
CA ALA A 40 11.46 0.16 2.73
C ALA A 40 11.84 -1.31 2.82
N GLU A 41 13.04 -1.57 3.34
CA GLU A 41 13.49 -2.91 3.70
C GLU A 41 12.57 -3.55 4.74
N VAL A 42 12.53 -4.88 4.74
CA VAL A 42 11.76 -5.62 5.75
C VAL A 42 12.41 -5.40 7.13
N PRO A 43 11.65 -4.93 8.13
CA PRO A 43 12.19 -4.77 9.48
C PRO A 43 12.64 -6.11 10.07
N PRO A 44 13.79 -6.17 10.77
CA PRO A 44 14.34 -7.42 11.31
C PRO A 44 13.43 -8.04 12.37
N GLU A 45 12.55 -7.25 12.99
CA GLU A 45 11.55 -7.75 13.95
C GLU A 45 10.43 -8.58 13.28
N ARG A 46 10.27 -8.49 11.95
CA ARG A 46 9.33 -9.34 11.20
C ARG A 46 9.94 -10.69 10.86
N TRP A 47 11.10 -10.68 10.20
CA TRP A 47 11.89 -11.86 9.87
C TRP A 47 13.28 -11.44 9.37
N SER A 48 14.25 -12.35 9.39
CA SER A 48 15.63 -12.09 8.94
C SER A 48 15.74 -12.19 7.42
N ILE A 49 16.01 -11.07 6.75
CA ILE A 49 16.25 -11.02 5.30
C ILE A 49 17.42 -11.93 4.90
N ASP A 50 18.52 -11.91 5.66
CA ASP A 50 19.72 -12.70 5.40
C ASP A 50 19.46 -14.21 5.31
N ALA A 51 18.39 -14.69 5.96
CA ALA A 51 18.01 -16.10 5.92
C ALA A 51 17.31 -16.50 4.61
N TYR A 52 16.67 -15.57 3.89
CA TYR A 52 15.81 -15.90 2.74
C TYR A 52 16.15 -15.13 1.45
N TYR A 53 16.92 -14.06 1.52
CA TYR A 53 17.34 -13.36 0.32
C TYR A 53 18.42 -14.13 -0.45
N ASP A 54 18.23 -14.27 -1.75
CA ASP A 54 19.26 -14.71 -2.70
C ASP A 54 19.05 -13.96 -4.03
N PRO A 55 20.09 -13.34 -4.61
CA PRO A 55 19.96 -12.64 -5.88
C PRO A 55 19.65 -13.57 -7.07
N ASP A 56 19.85 -14.89 -6.95
CA ASP A 56 19.41 -15.88 -7.95
C ASP A 56 17.93 -16.24 -7.74
N PRO A 57 17.02 -15.84 -8.66
CA PRO A 57 15.61 -16.18 -8.57
C PRO A 57 15.31 -17.69 -8.63
N ALA A 58 16.27 -18.51 -9.05
CA ALA A 58 16.14 -19.96 -9.13
C ALA A 58 16.65 -20.69 -7.87
N ALA A 59 17.25 -19.97 -6.90
CA ALA A 59 17.74 -20.56 -5.67
C ALA A 59 16.57 -21.20 -4.88
N PRO A 60 16.69 -22.48 -4.48
CA PRO A 60 15.62 -23.16 -3.77
C PRO A 60 15.39 -22.52 -2.39
N ASP A 61 14.11 -22.35 -2.03
CA ASP A 61 13.66 -21.80 -0.74
C ASP A 61 14.13 -20.34 -0.46
N LYS A 62 14.38 -19.54 -1.51
CA LYS A 62 14.83 -18.14 -1.42
C LYS A 62 13.92 -17.16 -2.16
N THR A 63 14.10 -15.86 -1.91
CA THR A 63 13.44 -14.71 -2.58
C THR A 63 14.47 -13.68 -3.03
N TYR A 64 14.16 -12.91 -4.08
CA TYR A 64 15.02 -11.88 -4.67
C TYR A 64 14.39 -10.48 -4.63
#